data_AF-A0AAU7LW27-F1
#
_entry.id   AF-A0AAU7LW27-F1
#
_cell.length_a   1.000
_cell.length_b   1.000
_cell.length_c   1.000
_cell.angle_alpha   90.00
_cell.angle_beta   90.00
_cell.angle_gamma   90.00
#
_symmetry.space_group_name_H-M   'P 1'
#
loop_
_entity.id
_entity.type
_entity.pdbx_description
1 polymer ?
#
loop_
_entity_poly.entity_id
_entity_poly.type
_entity_poly.pdbx_seq_one_letter_code
_entity_poly.pdbx_strand_id
1 'polypeptide(L)'
;MLVLLPMDRYALASRAHVLVQLNRLDDSIASLQQLSRVTGTPVQQAAACFNLGYVLQQNGRHDEARPAFEKAVEHQPCMDRAWYGLALALIHQRQFHEARQALEKTTRLQPMSPYGWYRLAEVNLALGEPEKARQVIDHLRQFEPRVAAQLERDIGLSVHLQVNNRHVLTRDVAC
;
A
#
# COMPACT_ATOMS: atom_id res chain seq x y z
N MET A 1 7.69 -19.21 31.45
CA MET A 1 6.95 -19.98 30.42
C MET A 1 7.71 -20.16 29.10
N LEU A 2 8.59 -19.24 28.66
CA LEU A 2 9.30 -19.34 27.36
C LEU A 2 10.39 -20.43 27.24
N VAL A 3 10.69 -21.18 28.31
CA VAL A 3 11.76 -22.21 28.30
C VAL A 3 11.24 -23.59 27.86
N LEU A 4 9.91 -23.82 27.83
CA LEU A 4 9.36 -25.17 27.63
C LEU A 4 8.84 -25.44 26.21
N LEU A 5 8.58 -24.43 25.37
CA LEU A 5 8.12 -24.61 23.98
C LEU A 5 8.64 -23.48 23.06
N PRO A 6 9.90 -23.53 22.61
CA PRO A 6 10.51 -22.47 21.79
C PRO A 6 9.84 -22.28 20.41
N MET A 7 9.00 -23.23 19.99
CA MET A 7 8.29 -23.23 18.71
C MET A 7 6.77 -23.13 18.86
N ASP A 8 6.26 -22.79 20.06
CA ASP A 8 4.83 -22.50 20.21
C ASP A 8 4.47 -21.22 19.42
N ARG A 9 3.56 -21.37 18.44
CA ARG A 9 3.09 -20.30 17.57
C ARG A 9 2.53 -19.10 18.36
N TYR A 10 1.85 -19.34 19.48
CA TYR A 10 1.27 -18.25 20.28
C TYR A 10 2.37 -17.48 20.99
N ALA A 11 3.33 -18.21 21.59
CA ALA A 11 4.49 -17.61 22.23
C ALA A 11 5.34 -16.81 21.24
N LEU A 12 5.57 -17.33 20.03
CA LEU A 12 6.30 -16.64 18.96
C LEU A 12 5.58 -15.36 18.50
N ALA A 13 4.26 -15.42 18.30
CA ALA A 13 3.47 -14.25 17.92
C ALA A 13 3.47 -13.17 19.01
N SER A 14 3.25 -13.54 20.27
CA SER A 14 3.30 -12.61 21.40
C SER A 14 4.68 -12.01 21.59
N ARG A 15 5.75 -12.83 21.49
CA ARG A 15 7.13 -12.36 21.56
C ARG A 15 7.44 -11.37 20.45
N ALA A 16 7.10 -11.68 19.20
CA ALA A 16 7.30 -10.77 18.07
C ALA A 16 6.62 -9.42 18.30
N HIS A 17 5.36 -9.43 18.78
CA HIS A 17 4.62 -8.21 19.08
C HIS A 17 5.29 -7.37 20.17
N VAL A 18 5.70 -7.98 21.29
CA VAL A 18 6.42 -7.28 22.38
C VAL A 18 7.75 -6.70 21.88
N LEU A 19 8.47 -7.44 21.04
CA LEU A 19 9.74 -6.96 20.49
C LEU A 19 9.56 -5.74 19.58
N VAL A 20 8.46 -5.65 18.82
CA VAL A 20 8.12 -4.42 18.09
C VAL A 20 7.91 -3.25 19.05
N GLN A 21 7.17 -3.45 20.15
CA GLN A 21 6.94 -2.39 21.14
C GLN A 21 8.23 -1.92 21.83
N LEU A 22 9.21 -2.83 21.98
CA LEU A 22 10.53 -2.52 22.52
C LEU A 22 11.51 -1.98 21.46
N ASN A 23 11.05 -1.74 20.23
CA ASN A 23 11.89 -1.35 19.08
C ASN A 23 13.05 -2.32 18.78
N ARG A 24 12.90 -3.59 19.16
CA ARG A 24 13.85 -4.68 18.87
C ARG A 24 13.43 -5.40 17.60
N LEU A 25 13.50 -4.69 16.48
CA LEU A 25 12.91 -5.13 15.21
C LEU A 25 13.58 -6.38 14.65
N ASP A 26 14.92 -6.52 14.71
CA ASP A 26 15.61 -7.71 14.21
C ASP A 26 15.24 -8.98 14.98
N ASP A 27 15.09 -8.89 16.31
CA ASP A 27 14.62 -10.02 17.13
C ASP A 27 13.17 -10.38 16.82
N SER A 28 12.35 -9.38 16.51
CA SER A 28 10.96 -9.58 16.09
C SER A 28 10.92 -10.30 14.73
N ILE A 29 11.73 -9.87 13.78
CA ILE A 29 11.89 -10.50 12.46
C ILE A 29 12.29 -11.97 12.63
N ALA A 30 13.27 -12.28 13.48
CA ALA A 30 13.68 -13.66 13.74
C ALA A 30 12.52 -14.51 14.32
N SER A 31 11.75 -13.94 15.25
CA SER A 31 10.58 -14.61 15.84
C SER A 31 9.46 -14.85 14.81
N LEU A 32 9.24 -13.89 13.89
CA LEU A 32 8.25 -14.01 12.82
C LEU A 32 8.67 -15.00 11.73
N GLN A 33 9.97 -15.06 11.42
CA GLN A 33 10.52 -16.09 10.54
C GLN A 33 10.32 -17.49 11.13
N GLN A 34 10.57 -17.67 12.43
CA GLN A 34 10.26 -18.92 13.13
C GLN A 34 8.76 -19.23 13.09
N LEU A 35 7.91 -18.22 13.37
CA LEU A 35 6.45 -18.37 13.34
C LEU A 35 5.97 -18.87 11.98
N SER A 36 6.48 -18.29 10.88
CA SER A 36 6.12 -18.68 9.52
C SER A 36 6.48 -20.13 9.16
N ARG A 37 7.34 -20.80 9.93
CA ARG A 37 7.71 -22.22 9.72
C ARG A 37 6.80 -23.19 10.47
N VAL A 38 6.04 -22.73 11.45
CA VAL A 38 5.21 -23.57 12.34
C VAL A 38 3.71 -23.26 12.25
N THR A 39 3.32 -22.29 11.43
CA THR A 39 1.93 -22.02 11.10
C THR A 39 1.34 -23.17 10.26
N GLY A 40 0.14 -23.63 10.63
CA GLY A 40 -0.46 -24.85 10.07
C GLY A 40 -1.60 -24.62 9.08
N THR A 41 -2.17 -23.42 9.00
CA THR A 41 -3.28 -23.10 8.07
C THR A 41 -2.88 -21.95 7.13
N PRO A 42 -3.46 -21.86 5.92
CA PRO A 42 -3.20 -20.76 4.99
C PRO A 42 -3.47 -19.38 5.61
N VAL A 43 -4.55 -19.23 6.38
CA VAL A 43 -4.89 -17.98 7.07
C VAL A 43 -3.79 -17.58 8.08
N GLN A 44 -3.29 -18.54 8.84
CA GLN A 44 -2.21 -18.30 9.81
C GLN A 44 -0.89 -17.98 9.11
N GLN A 45 -0.60 -18.70 8.03
CA GLN A 45 0.58 -18.48 7.20
C GLN A 45 0.56 -17.08 6.58
N ALA A 46 -0.58 -16.67 6.03
CA ALA A 46 -0.77 -15.32 5.49
C ALA A 46 -0.54 -14.25 6.56
N ALA A 47 -1.11 -14.42 7.75
CA ALA A 47 -0.94 -13.48 8.86
C ALA A 47 0.52 -13.38 9.33
N ALA A 48 1.24 -14.51 9.43
CA ALA A 48 2.66 -14.54 9.79
C ALA A 48 3.53 -13.85 8.72
N CYS A 49 3.31 -14.16 7.44
CA CYS A 49 4.00 -13.53 6.32
C CYS A 49 3.71 -12.02 6.24
N PHE A 50 2.46 -11.59 6.44
CA PHE A 50 2.09 -10.18 6.50
C PHE A 50 2.81 -9.45 7.64
N ASN A 51 2.79 -10.01 8.85
CA ASN A 51 3.45 -9.41 10.01
C ASN A 51 4.97 -9.32 9.78
N LEU A 52 5.57 -10.34 9.18
CA LEU A 52 6.99 -10.32 8.79
C LEU A 52 7.28 -9.18 7.82
N GLY A 53 6.50 -9.05 6.74
CA GLY A 53 6.65 -7.96 5.77
C GLY A 53 6.49 -6.58 6.40
N TYR A 54 5.50 -6.43 7.28
CA TYR A 54 5.27 -5.18 8.01
C TYR A 54 6.46 -4.77 8.88
N VAL A 55 7.00 -5.70 9.68
CA VAL A 55 8.15 -5.41 10.54
C VAL A 55 9.43 -5.19 9.73
N LEU A 56 9.63 -5.94 8.63
CA LEU A 56 10.75 -5.70 7.71
C LEU A 56 10.71 -4.29 7.12
N GLN A 57 9.52 -3.84 6.70
CA GLN A 57 9.32 -2.48 6.21
C GLN A 57 9.59 -1.43 7.30
N GLN A 58 9.14 -1.65 8.54
CA GLN A 58 9.45 -0.76 9.68
C GLN A 58 10.96 -0.71 9.97
N ASN A 59 11.66 -1.81 9.74
CA ASN A 59 13.11 -1.91 9.91
C ASN A 59 13.91 -1.39 8.70
N GLY A 60 13.25 -0.76 7.71
CA GLY A 60 13.89 -0.25 6.48
C GLY A 60 14.33 -1.32 5.49
N ARG A 61 14.05 -2.60 5.75
CA ARG A 61 14.43 -3.75 4.92
C ARG A 61 13.37 -4.00 3.83
N HIS A 62 13.14 -3.00 3.00
CA HIS A 62 12.07 -3.00 1.99
C HIS A 62 12.19 -4.15 0.97
N ASP A 63 13.42 -4.52 0.60
CA ASP A 63 13.67 -5.60 -0.35
C ASP A 63 13.27 -6.98 0.17
N GLU A 64 13.38 -7.18 1.49
CA GLU A 64 12.94 -8.40 2.14
C GLU A 64 11.46 -8.39 2.49
N ALA A 65 10.85 -7.19 2.62
CA ALA A 65 9.42 -7.06 2.91
C ALA A 65 8.56 -7.54 1.73
N ARG A 66 8.97 -7.26 0.49
CA ARG A 66 8.26 -7.69 -0.73
C ARG A 66 7.93 -9.19 -0.75
N PRO A 67 8.90 -10.12 -0.67
CA PRO A 67 8.60 -11.56 -0.73
C PRO A 67 7.74 -12.03 0.45
N ALA A 68 7.80 -11.35 1.59
CA ALA A 68 6.90 -11.65 2.70
C ALA A 68 5.44 -11.25 2.40
N PHE A 69 5.22 -10.10 1.77
CA PHE A 69 3.88 -9.70 1.32
C PHE A 69 3.36 -10.54 0.15
N GLU A 70 4.21 -10.91 -0.82
CA GLU A 70 3.85 -11.83 -1.91
C GLU A 70 3.32 -13.16 -1.36
N LYS A 71 4.04 -13.79 -0.42
CA LYS A 71 3.55 -15.00 0.25
C LYS A 71 2.25 -14.78 1.01
N ALA A 72 2.07 -13.61 1.62
CA ALA A 72 0.83 -13.31 2.35
C ALA A 72 -0.38 -13.27 1.41
N VAL A 73 -0.25 -12.66 0.22
CA VAL A 73 -1.33 -12.61 -0.77
C VAL A 73 -1.54 -13.93 -1.51
N GLU A 74 -0.49 -14.76 -1.65
CA GLU A 74 -0.62 -16.13 -2.16
C GLU A 74 -1.47 -17.00 -1.23
N HIS A 75 -1.22 -16.93 0.08
CA HIS A 75 -1.98 -17.69 1.07
C HIS A 75 -3.38 -17.13 1.31
N GLN A 76 -3.54 -15.80 1.25
CA GLN A 76 -4.83 -15.14 1.44
C GLN A 76 -5.02 -14.00 0.41
N PRO A 77 -5.57 -14.31 -0.79
CA PRO A 77 -5.74 -13.32 -1.85
C PRO A 77 -6.66 -12.15 -1.51
N CYS A 78 -7.53 -12.28 -0.50
CA CYS A 78 -8.41 -11.21 -0.03
C CYS A 78 -7.86 -10.39 1.14
N MET A 79 -6.59 -10.60 1.54
CA MET A 79 -5.94 -9.78 2.57
C MET A 79 -5.48 -8.44 1.98
N ASP A 80 -6.39 -7.47 1.95
CA ASP A 80 -6.21 -6.08 1.55
C ASP A 80 -4.92 -5.43 2.05
N ARG A 81 -4.63 -5.53 3.35
CA ARG A 81 -3.43 -4.96 3.98
C ARG A 81 -2.13 -5.55 3.43
N ALA A 82 -2.14 -6.81 2.98
CA ALA A 82 -0.98 -7.45 2.37
C ALA A 82 -0.77 -6.95 0.93
N TRP A 83 -1.84 -6.76 0.16
CA TRP A 83 -1.76 -6.11 -1.15
C TRP A 83 -1.24 -4.68 -1.06
N TYR A 84 -1.71 -3.92 -0.06
CA TYR A 84 -1.21 -2.56 0.16
C TYR A 84 0.27 -2.56 0.57
N GLY A 85 0.68 -3.43 1.49
CA GLY A 85 2.09 -3.60 1.86
C GLY A 85 2.98 -4.00 0.68
N LEU A 86 2.52 -4.92 -0.16
CA LEU A 86 3.19 -5.32 -1.40
C LEU A 86 3.36 -4.12 -2.34
N ALA A 87 2.30 -3.34 -2.55
CA ALA A 87 2.37 -2.13 -3.37
C ALA A 87 3.42 -1.14 -2.84
N LEU A 88 3.46 -0.87 -1.53
CA LEU A 88 4.45 0.05 -0.95
C LEU A 88 5.89 -0.46 -1.13
N ALA A 89 6.11 -1.77 -0.95
CA ALA A 89 7.42 -2.37 -1.21
C ALA A 89 7.84 -2.23 -2.68
N LEU A 90 6.91 -2.44 -3.62
CA LEU A 90 7.15 -2.28 -5.05
C LEU A 90 7.42 -0.81 -5.44
N ILE A 91 6.72 0.15 -4.84
CA ILE A 91 6.96 1.59 -5.01
C ILE A 91 8.38 1.94 -4.56
N HIS A 92 8.82 1.44 -3.40
CA HIS A 92 10.17 1.65 -2.90
C HIS A 92 11.23 1.11 -3.88
N GLN A 93 10.94 -0.02 -4.53
CA GLN A 93 11.79 -0.63 -5.57
C GLN A 93 11.62 0.01 -6.97
N ARG A 94 10.82 1.08 -7.10
CA ARG A 94 10.46 1.73 -8.36
C ARG A 94 9.83 0.79 -9.41
N GLN A 95 9.24 -0.33 -8.97
CA GLN A 95 8.49 -1.28 -9.80
C GLN A 95 7.05 -0.81 -9.94
N PHE A 96 6.86 0.31 -10.66
CA PHE A 96 5.58 1.04 -10.66
C PHE A 96 4.45 0.29 -11.37
N HIS A 97 4.73 -0.53 -12.38
CA HIS A 97 3.70 -1.29 -13.08
C HIS A 97 3.07 -2.37 -12.18
N GLU A 98 3.90 -3.12 -11.45
CA GLU A 98 3.49 -4.12 -10.48
C GLU A 98 2.82 -3.47 -9.28
N ALA A 99 3.35 -2.34 -8.81
CA ALA A 99 2.72 -1.57 -7.74
C ALA A 99 1.29 -1.16 -8.11
N ARG A 100 1.06 -0.70 -9.35
CA ARG A 100 -0.27 -0.37 -9.86
C ARG A 100 -1.23 -1.56 -9.76
N GLN A 101 -0.79 -2.75 -10.18
CA GLN A 101 -1.62 -3.96 -10.10
C GLN A 101 -1.99 -4.33 -8.65
N ALA A 102 -1.02 -4.24 -7.73
CA ALA A 102 -1.26 -4.48 -6.30
C ALA A 102 -2.21 -3.43 -5.69
N LEU A 103 -2.10 -2.17 -6.10
CA LEU A 103 -3.00 -1.09 -5.67
C LEU A 103 -4.42 -1.26 -6.22
N GLU A 104 -4.58 -1.67 -7.49
CA GLU A 104 -5.89 -2.00 -8.04
C GLU A 104 -6.55 -3.18 -7.32
N LYS A 105 -5.77 -4.15 -6.81
CA LYS A 105 -6.30 -5.20 -5.93
C LYS A 105 -6.71 -4.61 -4.57
N THR A 106 -5.89 -3.74 -4.00
CA THR A 106 -6.19 -3.03 -2.75
C THR A 106 -7.49 -2.24 -2.84
N THR A 107 -7.67 -1.44 -3.89
CA THR A 107 -8.89 -0.61 -4.08
C THR A 107 -10.13 -1.44 -4.37
N ARG A 108 -10.01 -2.61 -5.01
CA ARG A 108 -11.14 -3.54 -5.15
C ARG A 108 -11.56 -4.18 -3.83
N LEU A 109 -10.61 -4.50 -2.96
CA LEU A 109 -10.89 -5.09 -1.64
C LEU A 109 -11.38 -4.04 -0.63
N GLN A 110 -10.91 -2.79 -0.76
CA GLN A 110 -11.34 -1.66 0.05
C GLN A 110 -11.76 -0.46 -0.82
N PRO A 111 -12.95 -0.49 -1.46
CA PRO A 111 -13.37 0.55 -2.40
C PRO A 111 -13.53 1.94 -1.75
N MET A 112 -13.90 1.98 -0.46
CA MET A 112 -14.11 3.23 0.29
C MET A 112 -12.90 3.66 1.13
N SER A 113 -11.75 3.01 0.98
CA SER A 113 -10.52 3.36 1.71
C SER A 113 -9.65 4.30 0.87
N PRO A 114 -9.35 5.53 1.33
CA PRO A 114 -8.64 6.51 0.51
C PRO A 114 -7.18 6.13 0.24
N TYR A 115 -6.54 5.31 1.09
CA TYR A 115 -5.11 5.03 1.03
C TYR A 115 -4.67 4.34 -0.26
N GLY A 116 -5.43 3.33 -0.72
CA GLY A 116 -5.13 2.63 -1.96
C GLY A 116 -5.28 3.54 -3.18
N TRP A 117 -6.35 4.34 -3.23
CA TRP A 117 -6.60 5.29 -4.30
C TRP A 117 -5.55 6.40 -4.35
N TYR A 118 -5.14 6.93 -3.20
CA TYR A 118 -4.09 7.96 -3.11
C TYR A 118 -2.78 7.47 -3.73
N ARG A 119 -2.28 6.30 -3.28
CA ARG A 119 -1.07 5.70 -3.84
C ARG A 119 -1.22 5.34 -5.31
N LEU A 120 -2.41 4.93 -5.75
CA LEU A 120 -2.67 4.59 -7.15
C LEU A 120 -2.54 5.82 -8.05
N ALA A 121 -2.97 7.00 -7.60
CA ALA A 121 -2.79 8.24 -8.35
C ALA A 121 -1.30 8.60 -8.48
N GLU A 122 -0.55 8.55 -7.37
CA GLU A 122 0.89 8.82 -7.36
C GLU A 122 1.66 7.86 -8.29
N VAL A 123 1.31 6.58 -8.28
CA VAL A 123 1.92 5.57 -9.16
C VAL A 123 1.60 5.83 -10.63
N ASN A 124 0.36 6.21 -10.98
CA ASN A 124 0.03 6.56 -12.37
C ASN A 124 0.79 7.80 -12.85
N LEU A 125 1.05 8.78 -11.98
CA LEU A 125 1.92 9.92 -12.31
C LEU A 125 3.37 9.49 -12.52
N ALA A 126 3.90 8.62 -11.66
CA ALA A 126 5.25 8.08 -11.81
C ALA A 126 5.43 7.28 -13.11
N LEU A 127 4.35 6.68 -13.62
CA LEU A 127 4.29 5.99 -14.91
C LEU A 127 4.11 6.94 -16.11
N GLY A 128 3.95 8.26 -15.89
CA GLY A 128 3.68 9.24 -16.95
C GLY A 128 2.25 9.19 -17.50
N GLU A 129 1.29 8.70 -16.72
CA GLU A 129 -0.12 8.54 -17.09
C GLU A 129 -1.05 9.49 -16.31
N PRO A 130 -0.93 10.83 -16.48
CA PRO A 130 -1.67 11.81 -15.67
C PRO A 130 -3.19 11.73 -15.84
N GLU A 131 -3.68 11.34 -17.01
CA GLU A 131 -5.12 11.15 -17.23
C GLU A 131 -5.70 10.02 -16.37
N LYS A 132 -4.94 8.93 -16.15
CA LYS A 132 -5.38 7.86 -15.24
C LYS A 132 -5.33 8.30 -13.79
N ALA A 133 -4.30 9.05 -13.40
CA ALA A 133 -4.23 9.65 -12.06
C ALA A 133 -5.44 10.55 -11.80
N ARG A 134 -5.86 11.33 -12.80
CA ARG A 134 -7.07 12.17 -12.70
C ARG A 134 -8.33 11.35 -12.51
N GLN A 135 -8.53 10.27 -13.27
CA GLN A 135 -9.68 9.38 -13.09
C GLN A 135 -9.75 8.79 -11.67
N VAL A 136 -8.59 8.40 -11.13
CA VAL A 136 -8.45 7.90 -9.75
C VAL A 136 -8.82 8.99 -8.73
N ILE A 137 -8.36 10.23 -8.93
CA ILE A 137 -8.69 11.38 -8.08
C ILE A 137 -10.18 11.73 -8.16
N ASP A 138 -10.76 11.72 -9.35
CA ASP A 138 -12.19 11.98 -9.55
C ASP A 138 -13.05 10.93 -8.84
N HIS A 139 -12.63 9.66 -8.87
CA HIS A 139 -13.29 8.61 -8.10
C HIS A 139 -13.12 8.85 -6.59
N LEU A 140 -11.90 9.13 -6.12
CA LEU A 140 -11.61 9.44 -4.71
C LEU A 140 -12.45 10.62 -4.21
N ARG A 141 -12.66 11.64 -5.04
CA ARG A 141 -13.46 12.83 -4.73
C ARG A 141 -14.91 12.51 -4.40
N GLN A 142 -15.47 11.42 -4.96
CA GLN A 142 -16.88 11.05 -4.75
C GLN A 142 -17.18 10.63 -3.31
N PHE A 143 -16.20 10.09 -2.59
CA PHE A 143 -16.39 9.61 -1.22
C PHE A 143 -15.45 10.27 -0.19
N GLU A 144 -14.28 10.77 -0.60
CA GLU A 144 -13.29 11.45 0.25
C GLU A 144 -12.80 12.77 -0.38
N PRO A 145 -13.68 13.78 -0.52
CA PRO A 145 -13.36 15.04 -1.22
C PRO A 145 -12.21 15.82 -0.59
N ARG A 146 -12.02 15.72 0.74
CA ARG A 146 -10.91 16.37 1.44
C ARG A 146 -9.57 15.73 1.09
N VAL A 147 -9.53 14.40 0.99
CA VAL A 147 -8.31 13.67 0.61
C VAL A 147 -7.99 13.94 -0.86
N ALA A 148 -8.99 13.93 -1.74
CA ALA A 148 -8.80 14.27 -3.15
C ALA A 148 -8.22 15.68 -3.33
N ALA A 149 -8.77 16.69 -2.64
CA ALA A 149 -8.27 18.06 -2.70
C ALA A 149 -6.85 18.22 -2.09
N GLN A 150 -6.49 17.40 -1.11
CA GLN A 150 -5.11 17.37 -0.60
C GLN A 150 -4.16 16.79 -1.63
N LEU A 151 -4.50 15.62 -2.18
CA LEU A 151 -3.71 14.94 -3.21
C LEU A 151 -3.46 15.83 -4.43
N GLU A 152 -4.48 16.53 -4.93
CA GLU A 152 -4.35 17.47 -6.05
C GLU A 152 -3.36 18.61 -5.80
N ARG A 153 -3.29 19.08 -4.55
CA ARG A 153 -2.31 20.09 -4.13
C ARG A 153 -0.90 19.50 -4.05
N ASP A 154 -0.77 18.30 -3.46
CA ASP A 154 0.52 17.63 -3.27
C ASP A 154 1.21 17.34 -4.61
N ILE A 155 0.45 16.96 -5.64
CA ILE A 155 0.95 16.60 -6.97
C ILE A 155 0.93 17.76 -7.98
N GLY A 156 0.47 18.94 -7.58
CA GLY A 156 0.44 20.13 -8.45
C GLY A 156 -0.53 20.06 -9.63
N LEU A 157 -1.48 19.11 -9.65
CA LEU A 157 -2.46 18.98 -10.73
C LEU A 157 -3.47 20.14 -10.75
N SER A 158 -3.54 20.96 -9.71
CA SER A 158 -4.56 22.01 -9.58
C SER A 158 -4.29 23.31 -10.35
N VAL A 159 -3.15 23.49 -11.02
CA VAL A 159 -2.78 24.80 -11.64
C VAL A 159 -2.78 24.79 -13.18
N HIS A 160 -2.83 23.63 -13.85
CA HIS A 160 -2.74 23.60 -15.32
C HIS A 160 -4.06 23.58 -16.10
N LEU A 161 -5.22 23.65 -15.44
CA LEU A 161 -6.50 23.40 -16.12
C LEU A 161 -7.53 24.54 -16.09
N GLN A 162 -7.12 25.80 -15.83
CA GLN A 162 -8.00 26.96 -16.02
C GLN A 162 -7.53 28.00 -17.06
N VAL A 163 -6.43 27.79 -17.80
CA VAL A 163 -6.00 28.79 -18.81
C VAL A 163 -6.44 28.46 -20.24
N ASN A 164 -6.80 27.23 -20.59
CA ASN A 164 -7.10 26.89 -21.99
C ASN A 164 -8.59 26.85 -22.37
N ASN A 165 -9.41 27.70 -21.74
CA ASN A 165 -10.81 27.88 -22.18
C ASN A 165 -11.33 29.31 -21.95
N ARG A 166 -10.54 30.34 -22.30
CA ARG A 166 -11.08 31.68 -22.54
C ARG A 166 -11.60 31.74 -23.98
N HIS A 167 -12.89 31.46 -24.12
CA HIS A 167 -13.84 32.14 -25.00
C HIS A 167 -13.29 32.70 -26.32
N VAL A 168 -13.44 31.94 -27.42
CA VAL A 168 -13.68 32.53 -28.73
C VAL A 168 -15.16 32.89 -28.81
N LEU A 169 -15.56 33.99 -28.17
CA LEU A 169 -16.82 34.68 -28.41
C LEU A 169 -16.70 36.17 -28.06
N THR A 170 -16.22 36.96 -29.01
CA THR A 170 -16.60 38.37 -29.23
C THR A 170 -16.48 38.59 -30.73
N ARG A 171 -17.58 38.53 -31.48
CA ARG A 171 -18.37 39.69 -31.92
C ARG A 171 -17.49 40.71 -32.66
N ASP A 172 -17.30 40.49 -33.96
CA ASP A 172 -17.16 41.58 -34.92
C ASP A 172 -18.53 41.79 -35.57
N VAL A 173 -19.19 42.86 -35.13
CA VAL A 173 -20.30 43.49 -35.84
C VAL A 173 -19.83 44.90 -36.19
N ALA A 174 -20.01 45.24 -37.48
CA ALA A 174 -19.99 46.57 -38.09
C ALA A 174 -18.64 47.26 -38.34
N CYS A 175 -18.24 47.31 -39.61
CA CYS A 175 -18.54 48.50 -40.43
C CYS A 175 -18.88 48.07 -41.87
#